data_AF-A0A958D695-F1
#
_entry.id   AF-A0A958D695-F1
#
_cell.length_a   1.000
_cell.length_b   1.000
_cell.length_c   1.000
_cell.angle_alpha   90.00
_cell.angle_beta   90.00
_cell.angle_gamma   90.00
#
_symmetry.space_group_name_H-M   'P 1'
#
loop_
_entity.id
_entity.type
_entity.pdbx_description
1 polymer ?
#
loop_
_entity_poly.entity_id
_entity_poly.type
_entity_poly.pdbx_seq_one_letter_code
_entity_poly.pdbx_strand_id
1 'polypeptide(L)'
;MNWKYFIPHIWEEGLTTWEDIFLLPDSPEYKDDAVWLTIDALGDVDDPESMGIPLEAIAYRLDKLGDKDYWIEEGDMIVRTEAFDKPEFLQWVRVWMEATGLQVDELIEAPIEDFPGRCAQADFIHMLLQRHGGESPD
;
A
#
# COMPACT_ATOMS: atom_id res chain seq x y z
N MET A 1 -7.05 -12.72 -12.47
CA MET A 1 -7.82 -11.53 -12.87
C MET A 1 -6.89 -10.33 -12.96
N ASN A 2 -7.13 -9.37 -13.86
CA ASN A 2 -6.37 -8.11 -13.88
C ASN A 2 -6.93 -7.14 -12.83
N TRP A 3 -6.03 -6.38 -12.20
CA TRP A 3 -6.38 -5.39 -11.19
C TRP A 3 -5.72 -4.06 -11.51
N LYS A 4 -6.51 -3.00 -11.42
CA LYS A 4 -6.02 -1.63 -11.44
C LYS A 4 -5.48 -1.26 -10.06
N TYR A 5 -4.40 -0.51 -10.02
CA TYR A 5 -3.88 0.06 -8.79
C TYR A 5 -3.61 1.56 -8.88
N PHE A 6 -3.75 2.24 -7.75
CA PHE A 6 -3.35 3.63 -7.58
C PHE A 6 -2.63 3.79 -6.23
N ILE A 7 -1.44 4.41 -6.26
CA ILE A 7 -0.66 4.75 -5.07
C ILE A 7 -0.86 6.25 -4.81
N PRO A 8 -1.40 6.67 -3.65
CA PRO A 8 -1.77 8.05 -3.41
C PRO A 8 -0.58 8.96 -3.11
N HIS A 9 0.51 8.44 -2.56
CA HIS A 9 1.71 9.23 -2.33
C HIS A 9 2.53 9.37 -3.62
N ILE A 10 3.22 10.51 -3.74
CA ILE A 10 4.18 10.70 -4.83
C ILE A 10 5.38 9.83 -4.52
N TRP A 11 5.58 8.80 -5.35
CA TRP A 11 6.77 7.97 -5.27
C TRP A 11 7.96 8.70 -5.91
N GLU A 12 8.65 9.53 -5.15
CA GLU A 12 9.94 10.09 -5.56
C GLU A 12 10.99 8.96 -5.60
N GLU A 13 11.94 9.01 -6.55
CA GLU A 13 12.96 7.97 -6.71
C GLU A 13 13.60 7.60 -5.35
N GLY A 14 13.51 6.33 -4.94
CA GLY A 14 14.07 5.90 -3.66
C GLY A 14 13.32 4.76 -3.00
N LEU A 15 13.72 4.50 -1.76
CA LEU A 15 13.13 3.51 -0.86
C LEU A 15 12.13 4.21 0.08
N THR A 16 11.02 3.54 0.38
CA THR A 16 10.09 3.95 1.44
C THR A 16 9.92 2.85 2.47
N THR A 17 9.52 3.22 3.68
CA THR A 17 9.25 2.31 4.79
C THR A 17 7.78 2.00 4.97
N TRP A 18 6.90 2.72 4.28
CA TRP A 18 5.48 2.47 4.29
C TRP A 18 4.84 3.05 3.03
N GLU A 19 3.74 2.45 2.57
CA GLU A 19 2.98 2.98 1.45
C GLU A 19 1.54 2.43 1.43
N ASP A 20 0.63 3.24 0.89
CA ASP A 20 -0.77 2.90 0.65
C ASP A 20 -1.02 2.52 -0.81
N ILE A 21 -1.97 1.62 -1.05
CA ILE A 21 -2.42 1.30 -2.39
C ILE A 21 -3.92 1.04 -2.43
N PHE A 22 -4.56 1.58 -3.46
CA PHE A 22 -5.93 1.24 -3.82
C PHE A 22 -5.92 0.20 -4.92
N LEU A 23 -6.75 -0.84 -4.78
CA LEU A 23 -6.86 -1.94 -5.72
C LEU A 23 -8.31 -2.09 -6.18
N LEU A 24 -8.50 -2.12 -7.50
CA LEU A 24 -9.81 -2.30 -8.10
C LEU A 24 -9.73 -3.37 -9.19
N PRO A 25 -10.59 -4.40 -9.18
CA PRO A 25 -10.60 -5.38 -10.27
C PRO A 25 -10.92 -4.71 -11.61
N ASP A 26 -10.18 -5.06 -12.65
CA ASP A 26 -10.47 -4.60 -14.01
C ASP A 26 -11.61 -5.42 -14.62
N SER A 27 -12.81 -5.22 -14.08
CA SER A 27 -14.04 -5.87 -14.54
C SER A 27 -15.19 -4.89 -14.56
N PRO A 28 -15.89 -4.73 -15.71
CA PRO A 28 -17.07 -3.87 -15.79
C PRO A 28 -18.25 -4.38 -14.94
N GLU A 29 -18.21 -5.64 -14.52
CA GLU A 29 -19.25 -6.24 -13.68
C GLU A 29 -19.00 -5.98 -12.18
N TYR A 30 -17.78 -5.58 -11.80
CA TYR A 30 -17.45 -5.30 -10.42
C TYR A 30 -18.10 -3.99 -9.96
N LYS A 31 -18.92 -4.10 -8.90
CA LYS A 31 -19.68 -2.97 -8.36
C LYS A 31 -19.40 -2.67 -6.90
N ASP A 32 -18.58 -3.48 -6.25
CA ASP A 32 -18.23 -3.32 -4.85
C ASP A 32 -17.11 -2.28 -4.69
N ASP A 33 -16.67 -2.13 -3.44
CA ASP A 33 -15.66 -1.15 -3.08
C ASP A 33 -14.26 -1.59 -3.56
N ALA A 34 -13.41 -0.60 -3.88
CA ALA A 34 -11.98 -0.80 -4.05
C ALA A 34 -11.36 -1.15 -2.70
N VAL A 35 -10.36 -2.01 -2.74
CA VAL A 35 -9.60 -2.42 -1.57
C VAL A 35 -8.55 -1.33 -1.29
N TRP A 36 -8.43 -0.95 -0.03
CA TRP A 36 -7.29 -0.19 0.47
C TRP A 36 -6.37 -1.14 1.23
N LEU A 37 -5.08 -1.10 0.90
CA LEU A 37 -4.01 -1.84 1.56
C LEU A 37 -2.91 -0.87 1.98
N THR A 38 -2.45 -0.97 3.21
CA THR A 38 -1.22 -0.34 3.71
C THR A 38 -0.15 -1.41 3.91
N ILE A 39 1.07 -1.17 3.41
CA ILE A 39 2.22 -2.04 3.67
C ILE A 39 3.29 -1.28 4.43
N ASP A 40 3.70 -1.82 5.58
CA ASP A 40 4.80 -1.34 6.41
C ASP A 40 6.04 -2.24 6.26
N ALA A 41 7.19 -1.64 5.98
CA ALA A 41 8.48 -2.27 6.17
C ALA A 41 8.80 -2.39 7.67
N LEU A 42 9.62 -3.37 8.04
CA LEU A 42 10.11 -3.51 9.39
C LEU A 42 10.92 -2.27 9.82
N GLY A 43 11.72 -1.73 8.91
CA GLY A 43 12.71 -0.70 9.22
C GLY A 43 14.08 -1.28 9.55
N ASP A 44 15.08 -0.41 9.58
CA ASP A 44 16.40 -0.74 10.12
C ASP A 44 16.29 -0.89 11.65
N VAL A 45 16.50 -2.11 12.15
CA VAL A 45 16.40 -2.44 13.58
C VAL A 45 17.61 -1.93 14.36
N ASP A 46 18.75 -1.77 13.68
CA ASP A 46 20.00 -1.30 14.28
C ASP A 46 20.07 0.24 14.30
N ASP A 47 19.46 0.92 13.32
CA ASP A 47 19.31 2.38 13.26
C ASP A 47 17.90 2.85 12.83
N PRO A 48 16.89 2.73 13.73
CA PRO A 48 15.48 3.06 13.43
C PRO A 48 15.25 4.52 13.02
N GLU A 49 16.05 5.43 13.60
CA GLU A 49 15.94 6.86 13.38
C GLU A 49 16.39 7.26 11.98
N SER A 50 17.33 6.51 11.37
CA SER A 50 17.79 6.74 9.99
C SER A 50 16.66 6.62 8.96
N MET A 51 15.62 5.84 9.29
CA MET A 51 14.47 5.55 8.45
C MET A 51 13.18 6.26 8.90
N GLY A 52 13.29 7.14 9.90
CA GLY A 52 12.15 7.90 10.45
C GLY A 52 11.11 7.04 11.19
N ILE A 53 11.46 5.80 11.58
CA ILE A 53 10.54 4.89 12.27
C ILE A 53 10.81 4.96 13.78
N PRO A 54 9.79 5.24 14.61
CA PRO A 54 9.94 5.16 16.05
C PRO A 54 10.34 3.75 16.52
N LEU A 55 11.26 3.65 17.49
CA LEU A 55 11.67 2.38 18.11
C LEU A 55 10.50 1.50 18.57
N GLU A 56 9.45 2.13 19.10
CA GLU A 56 8.21 1.47 19.52
C GLU A 56 7.43 0.84 18.35
N ALA A 57 7.46 1.45 17.17
CA ALA A 57 6.86 0.88 15.97
C ALA A 57 7.64 -0.34 15.48
N ILE A 58 8.98 -0.32 15.54
CA ILE A 58 9.81 -1.50 15.23
C ILE A 58 9.52 -2.64 16.21
N ALA A 59 9.47 -2.36 17.51
CA ALA A 59 9.16 -3.37 18.52
C ALA A 59 7.78 -4.01 18.28
N TYR A 60 6.78 -3.21 17.94
CA TYR A 60 5.45 -3.70 17.56
C TYR A 60 5.48 -4.56 16.29
N ARG A 61 6.17 -4.11 15.24
CA ARG A 61 6.31 -4.86 13.97
C ARG A 61 7.04 -6.19 14.18
N LEU A 62 8.11 -6.21 14.99
CA LEU A 62 8.82 -7.44 15.35
C LEU A 62 7.92 -8.44 16.09
N ASP A 63 7.13 -7.97 17.05
CA ASP A 63 6.20 -8.82 17.81
C ASP A 63 5.17 -9.49 16.88
N LYS A 64 4.59 -8.72 15.95
CA LYS A 64 3.63 -9.22 14.97
C LYS A 64 4.25 -10.20 13.97
N LEU A 65 5.44 -9.89 13.46
CA LEU A 65 6.14 -10.73 12.49
C LEU A 65 6.63 -12.05 13.09
N GLY A 66 7.11 -12.04 14.34
CA GLY A 66 7.79 -13.19 14.96
C GLY A 66 8.99 -13.62 14.11
N ASP A 67 8.95 -14.84 13.55
CA ASP A 67 9.96 -15.39 12.63
C ASP A 67 9.51 -15.39 11.15
N LYS A 68 8.35 -14.83 10.84
CA LYS A 68 7.77 -14.85 9.47
C LYS A 68 8.35 -13.73 8.62
N ASP A 69 8.29 -13.92 7.29
CA ASP A 69 8.68 -12.89 6.31
C ASP A 69 7.65 -11.76 6.21
N TYR A 70 6.39 -12.05 6.53
CA TYR A 70 5.32 -11.05 6.58
C TYR A 70 4.23 -11.44 7.56
N TRP A 71 3.42 -10.46 7.92
CA TRP A 71 2.22 -10.58 8.72
C TRP A 71 1.10 -9.75 8.08
N ILE A 72 -0.13 -10.27 8.10
CA ILE A 72 -1.30 -9.63 7.49
C ILE A 72 -2.42 -9.59 8.53
N GLU A 73 -3.06 -8.43 8.66
CA GLU A 73 -4.30 -8.24 9.42
C GLU A 73 -5.19 -7.27 8.65
N GLU A 74 -6.33 -7.77 8.18
CA GLU A 74 -7.29 -6.98 7.41
C GLU A 74 -6.63 -6.27 6.20
N GLY A 75 -6.69 -4.93 6.17
CA GLY A 75 -6.12 -4.08 5.13
C GLY A 75 -4.66 -3.69 5.37
N ASP A 76 -3.97 -4.32 6.33
CA ASP A 76 -2.59 -3.99 6.67
C ASP A 76 -1.66 -5.19 6.46
N MET A 77 -0.45 -4.90 6.01
CA MET A 77 0.63 -5.88 5.88
C MET A 77 1.93 -5.32 6.47
N ILE A 78 2.63 -6.15 7.25
CA ILE A 78 3.98 -5.85 7.71
C ILE A 78 4.93 -6.81 7.02
N VAL A 79 6.03 -6.32 6.46
CA VAL A 79 7.04 -7.11 5.74
C VAL A 79 8.42 -7.01 6.38
N ARG A 80 9.15 -8.12 6.40
CA ARG A 80 10.51 -8.20 6.95
C ARG A 80 11.54 -7.69 5.94
N THR A 81 11.49 -6.39 5.68
CA THR A 81 12.53 -5.64 4.95
C THR A 81 12.76 -4.31 5.67
N GLU A 82 13.92 -3.69 5.46
CA GLU A 82 14.22 -2.38 6.04
C GLU A 82 13.41 -1.28 5.36
N ALA A 83 13.34 -1.33 4.04
CA ALA A 83 12.57 -0.45 3.18
C ALA A 83 12.38 -1.13 1.81
N PHE A 84 11.50 -0.61 0.96
CA PHE A 84 11.24 -1.16 -0.37
C PHE A 84 11.16 -0.08 -1.45
N ASP A 85 11.49 -0.45 -2.68
CA ASP A 85 11.19 0.35 -3.86
C ASP A 85 9.81 0.01 -4.44
N LYS A 86 9.34 0.75 -5.46
CA LYS A 86 8.03 0.53 -6.06
C LYS A 86 7.87 -0.89 -6.65
N PRO A 87 8.83 -1.43 -7.41
CA PRO A 87 8.77 -2.82 -7.87
C PRO A 87 8.61 -3.84 -6.72
N GLU A 88 9.39 -3.73 -5.66
CA GLU A 88 9.31 -4.61 -4.49
C GLU A 88 7.96 -4.48 -3.77
N PHE A 89 7.49 -3.25 -3.55
CA PHE A 89 6.17 -2.98 -2.99
C PHE A 89 5.06 -3.67 -3.79
N LEU A 90 5.06 -3.56 -5.11
CA LEU A 90 4.06 -4.22 -5.97
C LEU A 90 4.15 -5.76 -5.91
N GLN A 91 5.31 -6.33 -5.59
CA GLN A 91 5.40 -7.77 -5.30
C GLN A 91 4.75 -8.11 -3.96
N TRP A 92 4.96 -7.31 -2.92
CA TRP A 92 4.29 -7.51 -1.64
C TRP A 92 2.77 -7.37 -1.72
N VAL A 93 2.28 -6.46 -2.55
CA VAL A 93 0.85 -6.35 -2.89
C VAL A 93 0.32 -7.66 -3.49
N ARG A 94 1.05 -8.28 -4.43
CA ARG A 94 0.67 -9.58 -4.99
C ARG A 94 0.64 -10.67 -3.94
N VAL A 95 1.64 -10.72 -3.05
CA VAL A 95 1.66 -11.67 -1.92
C VAL A 95 0.45 -11.48 -1.02
N TRP A 96 0.08 -10.24 -0.68
CA TRP A 96 -1.12 -9.95 0.11
C TRP A 96 -2.40 -10.42 -0.59
N MET A 97 -2.52 -10.14 -1.90
CA MET A 97 -3.69 -10.56 -2.69
C MET A 97 -3.82 -12.09 -2.73
N GLU A 98 -2.73 -12.81 -2.99
CA GLU A 98 -2.74 -14.26 -3.00
C GLU A 98 -3.06 -14.85 -1.61
N ALA A 99 -2.49 -14.28 -0.55
CA ALA A 99 -2.73 -14.70 0.83
C ALA A 99 -4.19 -14.47 1.28
N THR A 100 -4.86 -13.46 0.72
CA THR A 100 -6.28 -13.15 0.98
C THR A 100 -7.24 -13.87 0.02
N GLY A 101 -6.72 -14.70 -0.88
CA GLY A 101 -7.51 -15.51 -1.82
C GLY A 101 -7.97 -14.76 -3.07
N LEU A 102 -7.40 -13.58 -3.35
CA LEU A 102 -7.64 -12.81 -4.56
C LEU A 102 -6.70 -13.30 -5.68
N GLN A 103 -7.28 -13.70 -6.81
CA GLN A 103 -6.49 -14.09 -7.97
C GLN A 103 -5.97 -12.84 -8.71
N VAL A 104 -4.65 -12.71 -8.81
CA VAL A 104 -3.97 -11.62 -9.54
C VAL A 104 -3.19 -12.19 -10.72
N ASP A 105 -3.55 -11.76 -11.93
CA ASP A 105 -2.74 -12.05 -13.13
C ASP A 105 -1.78 -10.87 -13.34
N GLU A 106 -2.34 -9.65 -13.41
CA GLU A 106 -1.60 -8.41 -13.63
C GLU A 106 -2.08 -7.28 -12.72
N LEU A 107 -1.13 -6.44 -12.30
CA LEU A 107 -1.36 -5.16 -11.64
C LEU A 107 -1.09 -4.04 -12.66
N ILE A 108 -2.11 -3.24 -12.94
CA ILE A 108 -2.12 -2.20 -13.96
C ILE A 108 -2.22 -0.84 -13.27
N GLU A 109 -1.25 0.03 -13.47
CA GLU A 109 -1.31 1.38 -12.91
C GLU A 109 -2.49 2.14 -13.53
N ALA A 110 -3.31 2.74 -12.68
CA ALA A 110 -4.47 3.52 -13.07
C ALA A 110 -4.46 4.88 -12.36
N PRO A 111 -5.03 5.91 -12.99
CA PRO A 111 -5.13 7.22 -12.37
C PRO A 111 -6.25 7.23 -11.32
N ILE A 112 -6.20 8.18 -10.37
CA ILE A 112 -7.15 8.24 -9.26
C ILE A 112 -8.61 8.38 -9.73
N GLU A 113 -8.84 8.95 -10.91
CA GLU A 113 -10.15 9.15 -11.53
C GLU A 113 -10.91 7.85 -11.82
N ASP A 114 -10.24 6.69 -11.79
CA ASP A 114 -10.85 5.38 -11.96
C ASP A 114 -11.48 4.83 -10.66
N PHE A 115 -11.16 5.42 -9.50
CA PHE A 115 -11.56 4.99 -8.16
C PHE A 115 -12.73 5.74 -7.47
N PRO A 116 -13.29 6.87 -7.97
CA PRO A 116 -14.38 7.55 -7.27
C PRO A 116 -15.65 6.70 -7.11
N GLY A 117 -16.29 6.81 -5.96
CA GLY A 117 -17.47 6.04 -5.56
C GLY A 117 -17.18 4.57 -5.29
N ARG A 118 -15.90 4.18 -5.24
CA ARG A 118 -15.45 2.81 -4.94
C ARG A 118 -14.73 2.70 -3.61
N CYS A 119 -14.13 3.75 -3.06
CA CYS A 119 -13.51 3.67 -1.75
C CYS A 119 -13.66 5.03 -1.07
N ALA A 120 -14.20 5.06 0.14
CA ALA A 120 -14.43 6.31 0.87
C ALA A 120 -13.13 7.11 1.08
N GLN A 121 -12.01 6.42 1.27
CA GLN A 121 -10.68 7.01 1.38
C GLN A 121 -10.19 7.54 0.03
N ALA A 122 -10.38 6.81 -1.07
CA ALA A 122 -10.07 7.31 -2.42
C ALA A 122 -10.93 8.53 -2.77
N ASP A 123 -12.22 8.54 -2.41
CA ASP A 123 -13.12 9.68 -2.57
C ASP A 123 -12.68 10.89 -1.77
N PHE A 124 -12.21 10.68 -0.54
CA PHE A 124 -11.65 11.73 0.31
C PHE A 124 -10.36 12.31 -0.27
N ILE A 125 -9.43 11.46 -0.73
CA ILE A 125 -8.18 11.89 -1.36
C ILE A 125 -8.48 12.63 -2.68
N HIS A 126 -9.41 12.11 -3.50
CA HIS A 126 -9.83 12.76 -4.74
C HIS A 126 -10.43 14.14 -4.49
N MET A 127 -11.27 14.29 -3.45
CA MET A 127 -11.78 15.58 -3.01
C MET A 127 -10.66 16.54 -2.56
N LEU A 128 -9.64 16.05 -1.84
CA LEU A 128 -8.50 16.86 -1.42
C LEU A 128 -7.66 17.32 -2.62
N LEU A 129 -7.30 16.41 -3.54
CA LEU A 129 -6.54 16.73 -4.73
C LEU A 129 -7.26 17.74 -5.65
N GLN A 130 -8.58 17.61 -5.80
CA GLN A 130 -9.40 18.58 -6.55
C GLN A 130 -9.47 19.95 -5.89
N ARG A 131 -9.47 20.01 -4.54
CA ARG A 131 -9.53 21.25 -3.78
C ARG A 131 -8.20 22.00 -3.76
N HIS A 132 -7.08 21.27 -3.85
CA HIS A 132 -5.73 21.80 -3.77
C HIS A 132 -5.03 21.95 -5.13
N GLY A 133 -5.67 21.60 -6.24
CA GLY A 133 -5.19 21.95 -7.58
C GLY A 133 -3.91 21.23 -8.01
N GLY A 134 -3.71 19.98 -7.58
CA GLY A 134 -2.62 19.14 -8.08
C GLY A 134 -1.28 19.26 -7.33
N GLU A 135 -1.27 19.80 -6.12
CA GLU A 135 -0.12 19.68 -5.22
C GLU A 135 -0.55 18.88 -3.97
N SER A 136 0.07 17.71 -3.78
CA SER A 136 -0.06 16.91 -2.56
C SER A 136 0.54 17.70 -1.38
N PRO A 137 -0.05 17.61 -0.17
CA PRO A 137 0.48 18.29 0.99
C PRO A 137 1.78 17.62 1.47
N ASP A 138 2.82 18.44 1.68
CA ASP A 138 4.13 18.10 2.27
C ASP A 138 4.04 17.41 3.64
#